data_AF-A0A7V1EE25-F1
#
_entry.id   AF-A0A7V1EE25-F1
#
_cell.length_a   1.000
_cell.length_b   1.000
_cell.length_c   1.000
_cell.angle_alpha   90.00
_cell.angle_beta   90.00
_cell.angle_gamma   90.00
#
_symmetry.space_group_name_H-M   'P 1'
#
loop_
_entity.id
_entity.type
_entity.pdbx_description
1 polymer ?
#
loop_
_entity_poly.entity_id
_entity_poly.type
_entity_poly.pdbx_seq_one_letter_code
_entity_poly.pdbx_strand_id
1 'polypeptide(L)'
;MSAEIREVTKDGRGLWINMTLTPRVDENNNLIGILGIGEDITERKIAEEERNRSMEKLKKALEGIIQAMVVTVETKDPYTAGHQRRTAELATAIARDLGLPEEKIESIRMAGIIHDLGKIAIPGEILSKPGRLNEIQVQV
;
A
#
# COMPACT_ATOMS: atom_id res chain seq x y z
N MET A 1 -9.00 30.76 7.27
CA MET A 1 -8.74 29.37 7.73
C MET A 1 -9.82 28.49 7.15
N SER A 2 -9.47 27.36 6.52
CA SER A 2 -10.45 26.41 5.95
C SER A 2 -10.56 25.17 6.82
N ALA A 3 -11.78 24.69 7.04
CA ALA A 3 -12.06 23.47 7.78
C ALA A 3 -13.15 22.66 7.08
N GLU A 4 -12.97 21.34 7.00
CA GLU A 4 -13.99 20.42 6.51
C GLU A 4 -14.77 19.88 7.69
N ILE A 5 -16.08 20.12 7.70
CA ILE A 5 -16.97 19.71 8.79
C ILE A 5 -18.14 18.92 8.22
N ARG A 6 -18.67 18.00 9.02
CA ARG A 6 -19.89 17.27 8.70
C ARG A 6 -21.05 17.95 9.42
N GLU A 7 -21.99 18.45 8.64
CA GLU A 7 -23.17 19.14 9.11
C GLU A 7 -24.43 18.34 8.77
N VAL A 8 -25.50 18.56 9.54
CA VAL A 8 -26.81 17.98 9.25
C VAL A 8 -27.77 19.13 8.98
N THR A 9 -28.37 19.13 7.80
CA THR A 9 -29.35 20.13 7.41
C THR A 9 -30.63 20.01 8.23
N LYS A 10 -31.49 21.05 8.22
CA LYS A 10 -32.76 21.04 8.96
C LYS A 10 -33.72 19.91 8.52
N ASP A 11 -33.60 19.44 7.29
CA ASP A 11 -34.31 18.29 6.71
C ASP A 11 -33.63 16.94 7.01
N GLY A 12 -32.56 16.92 7.81
CA GLY A 12 -31.90 15.70 8.28
C GLY A 12 -30.85 15.10 7.33
N ARG A 13 -30.54 15.77 6.21
CA ARG A 13 -29.50 15.31 5.27
C ARG A 13 -28.12 15.66 5.81
N GLY A 14 -27.22 14.66 5.87
CA GLY A 14 -25.82 14.90 6.21
C GLY A 14 -25.06 15.46 5.02
N LEU A 15 -24.41 16.60 5.19
CA LEU A 15 -23.57 17.25 4.19
C LEU A 15 -22.14 17.39 4.73
N TRP A 16 -21.17 17.26 3.83
CA TRP A 16 -19.83 17.72 4.10
C TRP A 16 -19.68 19.15 3.58
N ILE A 17 -19.25 20.05 4.44
CA ILE A 17 -19.04 21.46 4.10
C ILE A 17 -17.57 21.81 4.30
N ASN A 18 -16.94 22.33 3.25
CA ASN A 18 -15.67 23.04 3.39
C ASN A 18 -15.98 24.49 3.71
N MET A 19 -15.64 24.92 4.93
CA MET A 19 -15.91 26.26 5.41
C MET A 19 -14.64 27.08 5.45
N THR A 20 -14.64 28.22 4.77
CA THR A 20 -13.58 29.23 4.88
C THR A 20 -14.09 30.40 5.71
N LEU A 21 -13.42 30.66 6.83
CA LEU A 21 -13.71 31.79 7.72
C LEU A 21 -12.62 32.85 7.59
N THR A 22 -13.05 34.09 7.32
CA THR A 22 -12.19 35.26 7.23
C THR A 22 -12.67 36.34 8.21
N PRO A 23 -11.83 36.80 9.15
CA PRO A 23 -12.21 37.88 10.05
C PRO A 23 -12.33 39.19 9.27
N ARG A 24 -13.33 39.98 9.63
CA ARG A 24 -13.50 41.36 9.18
C ARG A 24 -13.12 42.28 10.33
N VAL A 25 -12.18 43.18 10.07
CA VAL A 25 -11.72 44.19 11.02
C VAL A 25 -12.07 45.59 10.52
N ASP A 26 -12.23 46.54 11.44
CA ASP A 26 -12.37 47.97 11.11
C ASP A 26 -11.00 48.64 10.85
N GLU A 27 -11.01 49.95 10.57
CA GLU A 27 -9.79 50.77 10.36
C GLU A 27 -8.87 50.85 11.58
N ASN A 28 -9.41 50.57 12.78
CA ASN A 28 -8.69 50.54 14.05
C ASN A 28 -8.23 49.11 14.43
N ASN A 29 -8.34 48.16 13.51
CA ASN A 29 -7.99 46.74 13.67
C ASN A 29 -8.83 46.00 14.73
N ASN A 30 -10.01 46.50 15.08
CA ASN A 30 -10.96 45.79 15.92
C ASN A 30 -11.76 44.79 15.10
N LEU A 31 -11.97 43.57 15.62
CA LEU A 31 -12.80 42.56 14.98
C LEU A 31 -14.26 43.01 14.96
N ILE A 32 -14.81 43.24 13.77
CA ILE A 32 -16.21 43.63 13.57
C ILE A 32 -17.09 42.46 13.11
N GLY A 33 -16.50 41.33 12.70
CA GLY A 33 -17.25 40.13 12.38
C GLY A 33 -16.44 39.03 11.70
N ILE A 34 -17.10 37.96 11.33
CA ILE A 34 -16.52 36.84 10.57
C ILE A 34 -17.35 36.64 9.31
N LEU A 35 -16.71 36.69 8.13
CA LEU A 35 -17.32 36.26 6.88
C LEU A 35 -16.99 34.79 6.67
N GLY A 36 -18.04 33.95 6.62
CA GLY A 36 -17.94 32.54 6.30
C GLY A 36 -18.49 32.24 4.91
N ILE A 37 -17.74 31.47 4.11
CA ILE A 37 -18.22 30.87 2.86
C ILE A 37 -18.14 29.36 3.04
N GLY A 38 -19.24 28.66 2.76
CA GLY A 38 -19.35 27.20 2.82
C GLY A 38 -19.58 26.63 1.44
N GLU A 39 -18.78 25.63 1.06
CA GLU A 39 -18.95 24.83 -0.16
C GLU A 39 -19.40 23.43 0.23
N ASP A 40 -20.44 22.91 -0.43
CA ASP A 40 -20.83 21.51 -0.30
C ASP A 40 -19.83 20.62 -1.03
N ILE A 41 -19.14 19.75 -0.29
CA ILE A 41 -18.12 18.83 -0.79
C ILE A 41 -18.55 17.37 -0.61
N THR A 42 -19.84 17.11 -0.41
CA THR A 42 -20.38 15.76 -0.13
C THR A 42 -20.05 14.78 -1.25
N GLU A 43 -20.28 15.17 -2.50
CA GLU A 43 -19.95 14.34 -3.67
C GLU A 43 -18.45 14.04 -3.75
N ARG A 44 -17.60 15.06 -3.50
CA ARG A 44 -16.14 14.90 -3.47
C ARG A 44 -15.70 13.91 -2.40
N LYS A 45 -16.29 13.99 -1.20
CA LYS A 45 -15.97 13.09 -0.08
C LYS A 45 -16.39 11.65 -0.36
N ILE A 46 -17.57 11.44 -0.94
CA ILE A 46 -18.03 10.10 -1.33
C ILE A 46 -17.09 9.50 -2.39
N ALA A 47 -16.76 10.27 -3.44
CA ALA A 47 -15.84 9.83 -4.48
C ALA A 47 -14.43 9.52 -3.93
N GLU A 48 -13.93 10.32 -3.00
CA GLU A 48 -12.66 10.08 -2.32
C GLU A 48 -12.67 8.77 -1.51
N GLU A 49 -13.74 8.53 -0.75
CA GLU A 49 -13.90 7.32 0.05
C GLU A 49 -14.05 6.06 -0.82
N GLU A 50 -14.82 6.14 -1.91
CA GLU A 50 -14.95 5.06 -2.90
C GLU A 50 -13.61 4.75 -3.58
N ARG A 51 -12.85 5.79 -3.95
CA ARG A 51 -11.51 5.63 -4.52
C ARG A 51 -10.57 4.95 -3.54
N ASN A 52 -10.53 5.40 -2.28
CA ASN A 52 -9.68 4.82 -1.24
C ASN A 52 -10.05 3.36 -0.97
N ARG A 53 -11.35 3.04 -0.91
CA ARG A 53 -11.84 1.67 -0.76
C ARG A 53 -11.46 0.78 -1.95
N SER A 54 -11.51 1.31 -3.18
CA SER A 54 -11.14 0.57 -4.39
C SER A 54 -9.64 0.29 -4.45
N MET A 55 -8.82 1.28 -4.08
CA MET A 55 -7.37 1.14 -3.92
C MET A 55 -7.00 0.06 -2.91
N GLU A 56 -7.65 0.05 -1.75
CA GLU A 56 -7.42 -0.95 -0.70
C GLU A 56 -7.80 -2.37 -1.16
N LYS A 57 -8.92 -2.51 -1.88
CA LYS A 57 -9.33 -3.79 -2.49
C LYS A 57 -8.30 -4.28 -3.52
N LEU A 58 -7.82 -3.38 -4.39
CA LEU A 58 -6.81 -3.72 -5.40
C LEU A 58 -5.50 -4.18 -4.73
N LYS A 59 -5.06 -3.46 -3.70
CA LYS A 59 -3.86 -3.82 -2.92
C LYS A 59 -3.98 -5.24 -2.35
N LYS A 60 -5.08 -5.56 -1.68
CA LYS A 60 -5.33 -6.90 -1.12
C LYS A 60 -5.39 -7.99 -2.19
N ALA A 61 -5.99 -7.70 -3.34
CA ALA A 61 -6.04 -8.65 -4.44
C ALA A 61 -4.64 -8.96 -4.99
N LEU A 62 -3.81 -7.93 -5.18
CA LEU A 62 -2.42 -8.09 -5.62
C LEU A 62 -1.59 -8.88 -4.61
N GLU A 63 -1.71 -8.59 -3.31
CA GLU A 63 -1.05 -9.36 -2.24
C GLU A 63 -1.47 -10.83 -2.27
N GLY A 64 -2.75 -11.12 -2.47
CA GLY A 64 -3.25 -12.49 -2.61
C GLY A 64 -2.69 -13.24 -3.82
N ILE A 65 -2.58 -12.56 -4.98
CA ILE A 65 -1.97 -13.13 -6.19
C ILE A 65 -0.49 -13.46 -5.95
N ILE A 66 0.27 -12.54 -5.34
CA ILE A 66 1.68 -12.75 -5.01
C ILE A 66 1.83 -13.95 -4.08
N GLN A 67 1.00 -14.05 -3.04
CA GLN A 67 1.05 -15.17 -2.10
C GLN A 67 0.75 -16.51 -2.79
N ALA A 68 -0.19 -16.55 -3.73
CA ALA A 68 -0.49 -17.75 -4.50
C ALA A 68 0.68 -18.16 -5.42
N MET A 69 1.35 -17.19 -6.05
CA MET A 69 2.54 -17.44 -6.87
C MET A 69 3.70 -17.98 -6.05
N VAL A 70 3.95 -17.40 -4.87
CA VAL A 70 4.97 -17.84 -3.91
C VAL A 70 4.76 -19.30 -3.54
N VAL A 71 3.54 -19.67 -3.10
CA VAL A 71 3.19 -21.07 -2.78
C VAL A 71 3.40 -21.98 -4.00
N THR A 72 3.03 -21.53 -5.19
CA THR A 72 3.23 -22.31 -6.42
C THR A 72 4.71 -22.59 -6.69
N VAL A 73 5.58 -21.60 -6.50
CA VAL A 73 7.04 -21.79 -6.65
C VAL A 73 7.59 -22.73 -5.57
N GLU A 74 7.19 -22.57 -4.31
CA GLU A 74 7.61 -23.46 -3.22
C GLU A 74 7.15 -24.91 -3.44
N THR A 75 5.98 -25.15 -4.06
CA THR A 75 5.54 -26.52 -4.37
C THR A 75 6.41 -27.22 -5.43
N LYS A 76 7.06 -26.47 -6.33
CA LYS A 76 8.03 -27.02 -7.30
C LYS A 76 9.41 -27.26 -6.69
N ASP A 77 9.71 -26.63 -5.56
CA ASP A 77 10.99 -26.71 -4.86
C ASP A 77 10.74 -27.02 -3.37
N PRO A 78 10.59 -28.31 -3.01
CA PRO A 78 10.23 -28.75 -1.65
C PRO A 78 11.17 -28.23 -0.54
N TYR A 79 12.39 -27.80 -0.90
CA TYR A 79 13.38 -27.29 0.05
C TYR A 79 13.14 -25.84 0.48
N THR A 80 12.22 -25.13 -0.19
CA THR A 80 12.03 -23.68 0.00
C THR A 80 10.77 -23.29 0.77
N ALA A 81 10.03 -24.24 1.35
CA ALA A 81 8.83 -23.94 2.13
C ALA A 81 9.10 -22.89 3.23
N GLY A 82 8.45 -21.73 3.14
CA GLY A 82 8.64 -20.61 4.06
C GLY A 82 10.02 -19.97 4.03
N HIS A 83 10.90 -20.34 3.09
CA HIS A 83 12.22 -19.73 2.92
C HIS A 83 12.07 -18.26 2.53
N GLN A 84 11.25 -17.98 1.50
CA GLN A 84 11.04 -16.62 1.00
C GLN A 84 10.54 -15.68 2.10
N ARG A 85 9.61 -16.17 2.95
CA ARG A 85 9.11 -15.41 4.11
C ARG A 85 10.22 -15.10 5.10
N ARG A 86 10.99 -16.11 5.54
CA ARG A 86 12.08 -15.92 6.52
C ARG A 86 13.18 -15.00 5.97
N THR A 87 13.54 -15.14 4.70
CA THR A 87 14.50 -14.27 4.02
C THR A 87 14.01 -12.83 3.99
N ALA A 88 12.74 -12.61 3.63
CA ALA A 88 12.13 -11.29 3.64
C ALA A 88 12.11 -10.67 5.07
N GLU A 89 11.73 -11.44 6.09
CA GLU A 89 11.71 -11.00 7.48
C GLU A 89 13.10 -10.57 7.98
N LEU A 90 14.12 -11.38 7.71
CA LEU A 90 15.51 -11.06 8.05
C LEU A 90 16.01 -9.80 7.33
N ALA A 91 15.77 -9.71 6.02
CA ALA A 91 16.18 -8.54 5.23
C ALA A 91 15.47 -7.26 5.71
N THR A 92 14.20 -7.36 6.09
CA THR A 92 13.41 -6.25 6.66
C THR A 92 13.96 -5.83 8.02
N ALA A 93 14.34 -6.78 8.88
CA ALA A 93 14.94 -6.48 10.18
C ALA A 93 16.29 -5.75 10.02
N ILE A 94 17.13 -6.21 9.10
CA ILE A 94 18.40 -5.54 8.76
C ILE A 94 18.14 -4.13 8.21
N ALA A 95 17.19 -3.97 7.29
CA ALA A 95 16.83 -2.68 6.71
C ALA A 95 16.35 -1.66 7.76
N ARG A 96 15.59 -2.12 8.76
CA ARG A 96 15.16 -1.30 9.90
C ARG A 96 16.33 -0.88 10.78
N ASP A 97 17.23 -1.82 11.10
CA ASP A 97 18.43 -1.54 11.90
C ASP A 97 19.36 -0.52 11.22
N LEU A 98 19.40 -0.53 9.90
CA LEU A 98 20.10 0.46 9.07
C LEU A 98 19.39 1.83 8.97
N GLY A 99 18.22 2.01 9.58
CA GLY A 99 17.47 3.26 9.57
C GLY A 99 16.91 3.64 8.20
N LEU A 100 16.61 2.67 7.33
CA LEU A 100 16.02 2.95 6.03
C LEU A 100 14.58 3.49 6.17
N PRO A 101 14.12 4.35 5.22
CA PRO A 101 12.72 4.76 5.17
C PRO A 101 11.76 3.57 5.02
N GLU A 102 10.57 3.66 5.63
CA GLU A 102 9.57 2.56 5.62
C GLU A 102 9.20 2.12 4.19
N GLU A 103 9.15 3.07 3.23
CA GLU A 103 8.92 2.76 1.82
C GLU A 103 9.99 1.83 1.22
N LYS A 104 11.26 2.03 1.60
CA LYS A 104 12.36 1.14 1.18
C LYS A 104 12.30 -0.21 1.90
N ILE A 105 11.96 -0.20 3.18
CA ILE A 105 11.79 -1.44 3.97
C ILE A 105 10.71 -2.32 3.35
N GLU A 106 9.58 -1.73 2.97
CA GLU A 106 8.49 -2.45 2.31
C GLU A 106 8.90 -2.99 0.93
N SER A 107 9.69 -2.22 0.18
CA SER A 107 10.26 -2.68 -1.09
C SER A 107 11.20 -3.88 -0.91
N ILE A 108 12.04 -3.86 0.12
CA ILE A 108 12.95 -4.97 0.47
C ILE A 108 12.15 -6.21 0.89
N ARG A 109 11.12 -6.03 1.72
CA ARG A 109 10.22 -7.11 2.12
C ARG A 109 9.59 -7.77 0.90
N MET A 110 9.04 -6.97 -0.01
CA MET A 110 8.43 -7.47 -1.24
C MET A 110 9.45 -8.21 -2.10
N ALA A 111 10.64 -7.63 -2.32
CA ALA A 111 11.72 -8.26 -3.08
C ALA A 111 12.12 -9.62 -2.48
N GLY A 112 12.27 -9.72 -1.15
CA GLY A 112 12.58 -10.98 -0.47
C GLY A 112 11.53 -12.08 -0.72
N ILE A 113 10.24 -11.70 -0.76
CA ILE A 113 9.14 -12.63 -1.04
C ILE A 113 9.20 -13.17 -2.48
N ILE A 114 9.50 -12.32 -3.46
CA ILE A 114 9.41 -12.69 -4.89
C ILE A 114 10.74 -12.96 -5.59
N HIS A 115 11.90 -12.83 -4.93
CA HIS A 115 13.22 -12.91 -5.59
C HIS A 115 13.42 -14.20 -6.40
N ASP A 116 12.87 -15.30 -5.91
CA ASP A 116 12.98 -16.64 -6.48
C ASP A 116 11.83 -17.00 -7.42
N LEU A 117 10.92 -16.07 -7.75
CA LEU A 117 9.77 -16.34 -8.61
C LEU A 117 10.17 -16.90 -9.98
N GLY A 118 11.34 -16.51 -10.49
CA GLY A 118 11.89 -16.97 -11.77
C GLY A 118 12.09 -18.48 -11.86
N LYS A 119 12.24 -19.19 -10.72
CA LYS A 119 12.35 -20.65 -10.67
C LYS A 119 11.15 -21.36 -11.31
N ILE A 120 10.00 -20.70 -11.45
CA ILE A 120 8.81 -21.27 -12.10
C ILE A 120 9.07 -21.74 -13.54
N ALA A 121 10.01 -21.08 -14.25
CA ALA A 121 10.39 -21.39 -15.62
C ALA A 121 11.36 -22.58 -15.74
N ILE A 122 11.99 -22.98 -14.63
CA ILE A 122 12.98 -24.06 -14.61
C ILE A 122 12.25 -25.42 -14.52
N PRO A 123 12.61 -26.41 -15.36
CA PRO A 123 12.10 -27.78 -15.24
C PRO A 123 12.42 -28.39 -13.87
N GLY A 124 11.46 -29.14 -13.30
CA GLY A 124 11.61 -29.72 -11.95
C GLY A 124 12.78 -30.71 -11.86
N GLU A 125 13.10 -31.39 -12.96
CA GLU A 125 14.21 -32.34 -13.07
C GLU A 125 15.57 -31.66 -12.98
N ILE A 126 15.66 -30.36 -13.28
CA ILE A 126 16.86 -29.54 -13.11
C ILE A 126 16.86 -28.96 -11.70
N LEU A 127 15.73 -28.37 -11.29
CA LEU A 127 15.61 -27.66 -10.02
C LEU A 127 15.79 -28.58 -8.80
N SER A 128 15.23 -29.79 -8.85
CA SER A 128 15.28 -30.77 -7.75
C SER A 128 16.35 -31.86 -7.94
N LYS A 129 17.27 -31.70 -8.91
CA LYS A 129 18.29 -32.71 -9.19
C LYS A 129 19.22 -32.90 -7.99
N PRO A 130 19.36 -34.12 -7.42
CA PRO A 130 20.37 -34.38 -6.43
C PRO A 130 21.77 -34.36 -7.07
N GLY A 131 22.68 -33.56 -6.50
CA GLY A 131 24.07 -33.45 -6.97
C GLY A 131 24.30 -32.28 -7.93
N ARG A 132 25.49 -32.23 -8.54
CA ARG A 132 25.88 -31.10 -9.40
C ARG A 132 25.12 -31.09 -10.73
N LEU A 133 24.70 -29.90 -11.15
CA LEU A 133 24.23 -29.63 -12.49
C LEU A 133 25.40 -29.73 -13.49
N ASN A 134 25.12 -30.17 -14.71
CA ASN A 134 26.09 -30.11 -15.80
C ASN A 134 26.05 -28.71 -16.48
N GLU A 135 27.02 -28.42 -17.34
CA GLU A 135 27.16 -27.08 -17.96
C GLU A 135 25.91 -26.62 -18.71
N ILE A 136 25.22 -27.55 -19.39
CA ILE A 136 23.97 -27.24 -20.12
C ILE A 136 22.84 -26.89 -19.14
N GLN A 137 22.74 -27.62 -18.03
CA GLN A 137 21.72 -27.41 -17.00
C GLN A 137 21.89 -26.10 -16.23
N VAL A 138 23.12 -25.57 -16.14
CA VAL A 138 23.40 -24.27 -15.48
C VAL A 138 23.01 -23.08 -16.37
N GLN A 139 22.88 -23.29 -17.68
CA GLN A 139 22.56 -22.23 -18.66
C GLN A 139 21.06 -22.09 -18.94
N VAL A 140 20.22 -22.94 -18.32
CA VAL A 140 18.74 -22.87 -18.37
C VAL A 140 18.24 -21.77 -17.45
#